data_AF-A0A395JII3-F1
#
_entry.id   AF-A0A395JII3-F1
#
_cell.length_a   1.000
_cell.length_b   1.000
_cell.length_c   1.000
_cell.angle_alpha   90.00
_cell.angle_beta   90.00
_cell.angle_gamma   90.00
#
_symmetry.space_group_name_H-M   'P 1'
#
loop_
_entity.id
_entity.type
_entity.pdbx_description
1 polymer ?
#
loop_
_entity_poly.entity_id
_entity_poly.type
_entity_poly.pdbx_seq_one_letter_code
_entity_poly.pdbx_strand_id
1 'polypeptide(L)'
;MISMKTFRLVSLLACACASQWAFAFTVDVSSQAELNAAIVDFNDEVSGIHTINLIDNITLASALTAINNGSSSPRLVVSGFDILNTSKVLDGASSHRILTISGNSNVRIENLFLKNGRATSGGAILLSAGATLGVVSSQFESNSATAGDGGAIRNDGGDLRIFTSTFKSNSSVGGQGGGAIKSTDGFLSVEFSTFVDNSAGSSATRGGGIFIRGNSGTTSYIARSTFYNNSASFGGGISADGSSPGYVKVALSNNVFADNASNDCVVDGSDQVIDQGNNVIKSTGFGACDLVDNTNSNQIGSDPLLVGLGFFGGPTETVPLSISSPAIDAGTLNFIDAIDQRGVSRRLDAPDVGAFEYLKADVLEPNNDLLSAYELTANESFTELNIGDHEVHSQDVDYFRLPLRSQQQVNIEVLFNHDAGDLDAYLLDASQVQIASSDSTTDNEFITFTAPADGDYFLRIAGYSNARNHYDLAIETLEVEDLCIVLKSKSSNVISFCL
;
A
#
# COMPACT_ATOMS: atom_id res chain seq x y z
N MET A 1 7.87 21.72 -52.62
CA MET A 1 7.81 20.42 -51.91
C MET A 1 8.93 20.38 -50.88
N ILE A 2 8.69 20.92 -49.68
CA ILE A 2 9.52 20.73 -48.48
C ILE A 2 8.55 20.69 -47.29
N SER A 3 8.84 19.73 -46.41
CA SER A 3 8.04 19.16 -45.33
C SER A 3 7.90 20.05 -44.08
N MET A 4 6.87 19.70 -43.30
CA MET A 4 6.34 20.28 -42.07
C MET A 4 7.40 20.57 -40.98
N LYS A 5 7.29 21.76 -40.39
CA LYS A 5 7.63 22.08 -39.00
C LYS A 5 6.38 22.68 -38.37
N THR A 6 5.87 22.07 -37.32
CA THR A 6 4.84 22.67 -36.47
C THR A 6 5.42 22.78 -35.06
N PHE A 7 5.67 24.02 -34.62
CA PHE A 7 5.97 24.36 -33.24
C PHE A 7 5.27 25.70 -32.93
N ARG A 8 4.51 25.69 -31.83
CA ARG A 8 4.05 26.80 -30.97
C ARG A 8 3.29 27.98 -31.60
N LEU A 9 2.03 28.14 -31.19
CA LEU A 9 1.55 29.27 -30.36
C LEU A 9 0.02 29.13 -30.19
N VAL A 10 -0.48 28.88 -28.98
CA VAL A 10 -1.74 29.47 -28.53
C VAL A 10 -1.60 29.79 -27.05
N SER A 11 -1.38 31.06 -26.75
CA SER A 11 -1.55 31.63 -25.42
C SER A 11 -2.25 32.98 -25.56
N LEU A 12 -3.19 33.23 -24.65
CA LEU A 12 -3.94 34.46 -24.37
C LEU A 12 -5.08 34.86 -25.33
N LEU A 13 -6.31 34.53 -24.93
CA LEU A 13 -7.34 35.53 -24.63
C LEU A 13 -8.43 34.88 -23.75
N ALA A 14 -8.35 35.07 -22.43
CA ALA A 14 -9.51 34.89 -21.56
C ALA A 14 -9.60 36.11 -20.62
N CYS A 15 -10.75 36.74 -20.72
CA CYS A 15 -11.13 38.03 -20.16
C CYS A 15 -11.04 38.05 -18.62
N ALA A 16 -10.62 39.20 -18.08
CA ALA A 16 -10.74 39.54 -16.67
C ALA A 16 -12.23 39.76 -16.29
N CYS A 17 -12.98 38.67 -16.18
CA CYS A 17 -14.22 38.51 -15.41
C CYS A 17 -14.73 37.09 -15.64
N ALA A 18 -14.14 36.11 -14.94
CA ALA A 18 -14.70 34.78 -14.80
C ALA A 18 -14.34 34.28 -13.41
N SER A 19 -15.34 33.74 -12.72
CA SER A 19 -15.24 33.09 -11.42
C SER A 19 -14.05 32.12 -11.35
N GLN A 20 -13.48 31.99 -10.15
CA GLN A 20 -12.44 31.02 -9.81
C GLN A 20 -12.96 29.59 -10.00
N TRP A 21 -12.95 29.09 -11.22
CA TRP A 21 -13.02 27.66 -11.48
C TRP A 21 -11.59 27.17 -11.50
N ALA A 22 -11.20 26.43 -10.46
CA ALA A 22 -9.94 25.72 -10.43
C ALA A 22 -10.00 24.63 -11.51
N PHE A 23 -9.56 24.95 -12.72
CA PHE A 23 -9.32 23.93 -13.74
C PHE A 23 -8.05 23.16 -13.35
N ALA A 24 -8.17 21.84 -13.24
CA ALA A 24 -7.01 20.97 -13.16
C ALA A 24 -6.34 20.95 -14.54
N PHE A 25 -5.06 21.33 -14.60
CA PHE A 25 -4.25 21.19 -15.80
C PHE A 25 -3.51 19.85 -15.73
N THR A 26 -3.50 19.08 -16.81
CA THR A 26 -2.79 17.80 -16.86
C THR A 26 -1.91 17.75 -18.11
N VAL A 27 -0.66 17.36 -17.93
CA VAL A 27 0.31 17.16 -19.01
C VAL A 27 0.95 15.79 -18.88
N ASP A 28 0.89 15.01 -19.96
CA ASP A 28 1.57 13.72 -20.05
C ASP A 28 3.00 13.93 -20.55
N VAL A 29 3.97 13.28 -19.89
CA VAL A 29 5.39 13.38 -20.21
C VAL A 29 6.00 11.98 -20.37
N SER A 30 6.82 11.83 -21.40
CA SER A 30 7.51 10.58 -21.75
C SER A 30 9.04 10.71 -21.75
N SER A 31 9.54 11.94 -21.53
CA SER A 31 10.97 12.23 -21.58
C SER A 31 11.39 13.27 -20.54
N GLN A 32 12.68 13.27 -20.20
CA GLN A 32 13.25 14.28 -19.29
C GLN A 32 13.02 15.71 -19.77
N ALA A 33 13.11 15.96 -21.09
CA ALA A 33 12.94 17.30 -21.64
C ALA A 33 11.51 17.83 -21.44
N GLU A 34 10.51 16.96 -21.61
CA GLU A 34 9.09 17.28 -21.38
C GLU A 34 8.81 17.48 -19.90
N LEU A 35 9.30 16.59 -19.03
CA LEU A 35 9.19 16.76 -17.58
C LEU A 35 9.80 18.09 -17.12
N ASN A 36 10.99 18.44 -17.64
CA ASN A 36 11.66 19.69 -17.28
C ASN A 36 10.89 20.93 -17.78
N ALA A 37 10.31 20.86 -18.98
CA ALA A 37 9.47 21.93 -19.51
C ALA A 37 8.20 22.12 -18.68
N ALA A 38 7.54 21.03 -18.30
CA ALA A 38 6.33 21.07 -17.46
C ALA A 38 6.61 21.63 -16.06
N ILE A 39 7.77 21.35 -15.47
CA ILE A 39 8.19 21.97 -14.20
C ILE A 39 8.41 23.48 -14.37
N VAL A 40 9.03 23.90 -15.49
CA VAL A 40 9.21 25.34 -15.79
C VAL A 40 7.86 26.03 -15.91
N ASP A 41 6.92 25.43 -16.64
CA ASP A 41 5.57 25.98 -16.79
C ASP A 41 4.86 26.08 -15.42
N PHE A 42 4.94 25.05 -14.57
CA PHE A 42 4.40 25.09 -13.21
C PHE A 42 5.01 26.23 -12.35
N ASN A 43 6.29 26.54 -12.52
CA ASN A 43 6.92 27.58 -11.71
C ASN A 43 6.38 29.00 -11.99
N ASP A 44 5.71 29.21 -13.13
CA ASP A 44 5.08 30.49 -13.48
C ASP A 44 3.58 30.56 -13.08
N GLU A 45 3.03 29.49 -12.52
CA GLU A 45 1.62 29.38 -12.17
C GLU A 45 1.26 30.14 -10.89
N VAL A 46 0.02 30.63 -10.83
CA VAL A 46 -0.46 31.45 -9.70
C VAL A 46 -1.47 30.74 -8.81
N SER A 47 -2.22 29.77 -9.34
CA SER A 47 -3.21 28.99 -8.60
C SER A 47 -3.58 27.70 -9.36
N GLY A 48 -4.41 26.85 -8.74
CA GLY A 48 -4.93 25.64 -9.36
C GLY A 48 -4.10 24.38 -9.05
N ILE A 49 -4.57 23.25 -9.57
CA ILE A 49 -3.88 21.96 -9.48
C ILE A 49 -3.28 21.67 -10.85
N HIS A 50 -1.99 21.41 -10.88
CA HIS A 50 -1.23 21.09 -12.08
C HIS A 50 -0.68 19.68 -11.94
N THR A 51 -1.05 18.79 -12.85
CA THR A 51 -0.67 17.39 -12.82
C THR A 51 0.30 17.10 -13.96
N ILE A 52 1.47 16.56 -13.62
CA ILE A 52 2.41 15.96 -14.56
C ILE A 52 2.28 14.45 -14.45
N ASN A 53 1.77 13.81 -15.49
CA ASN A 53 1.66 12.36 -15.56
C ASN A 53 2.85 11.79 -16.34
N LEU A 54 3.65 10.94 -15.71
CA LEU A 54 4.65 10.17 -16.42
C LEU A 54 3.95 9.01 -17.11
N ILE A 55 4.03 8.98 -18.44
CA ILE A 55 3.51 7.88 -19.27
C ILE A 55 4.60 6.89 -19.70
N ASP A 56 5.87 7.22 -19.45
CA ASP A 56 7.02 6.35 -19.64
C ASP A 56 8.04 6.51 -18.49
N ASN A 57 8.94 5.57 -18.36
CA ASN A 57 10.06 5.64 -17.42
C ASN A 57 11.07 6.70 -17.90
N ILE A 58 11.49 7.58 -17.00
CA ILE A 58 12.41 8.68 -17.31
C ILE A 58 13.73 8.45 -16.56
N THR A 59 14.83 8.37 -17.29
CA THR A 59 16.20 8.37 -16.72
C THR A 59 16.87 9.72 -16.94
N LEU A 60 17.43 10.29 -15.88
CA LEU A 60 18.04 11.62 -15.90
C LEU A 60 19.45 11.60 -16.51
N ALA A 61 19.60 12.28 -17.64
CA ALA A 61 20.88 12.63 -18.26
C ALA A 61 21.47 13.95 -17.71
N SER A 62 20.65 14.77 -17.05
CA SER A 62 21.07 15.98 -16.34
C SER A 62 20.13 16.29 -15.18
N ALA A 63 20.53 17.21 -14.29
CA ALA A 63 19.64 17.71 -13.25
C ALA A 63 18.38 18.37 -13.86
N LEU A 64 17.23 18.15 -13.21
CA LEU A 64 15.99 18.87 -13.50
C LEU A 64 16.04 20.29 -12.93
N THR A 65 15.24 21.18 -13.53
CA THR A 65 14.93 22.49 -12.97
C THR A 65 14.29 22.31 -11.59
N ALA A 66 14.65 23.17 -10.64
CA ALA A 66 14.03 23.15 -9.32
C ALA A 66 12.55 23.54 -9.40
N ILE A 67 11.71 22.90 -8.59
CA ILE A 67 10.33 23.32 -8.35
C ILE A 67 10.39 24.46 -7.33
N ASN A 68 10.11 25.68 -7.76
CA ASN A 68 10.35 26.91 -7.01
C ASN A 68 9.33 28.02 -7.33
N ASN A 69 8.05 27.67 -7.40
CA ASN A 69 6.95 28.55 -7.79
C ASN A 69 6.85 29.87 -7.00
N GLY A 70 7.36 29.91 -5.76
CA GLY A 70 7.33 31.12 -4.91
C GLY A 70 6.04 31.26 -4.11
N SER A 71 5.02 30.44 -4.40
CA SER A 71 3.70 30.43 -3.78
C SER A 71 3.27 29.01 -3.41
N SER A 72 2.50 28.90 -2.31
CA SER A 72 1.87 27.64 -1.88
C SER A 72 0.46 27.44 -2.46
N SER A 73 -0.06 28.45 -3.18
CA SER A 73 -1.41 28.45 -3.77
C SER A 73 -1.57 27.45 -4.92
N PRO A 74 -0.68 27.40 -5.94
CA PRO A 74 -0.73 26.33 -6.93
C PRO A 74 -0.16 25.04 -6.33
N ARG A 75 -0.78 23.90 -6.64
CA ARG A 75 -0.30 22.57 -6.24
C ARG A 75 0.18 21.80 -7.45
N LEU A 76 1.42 21.33 -7.42
CA LEU A 76 1.95 20.38 -8.39
C LEU A 76 1.66 18.95 -7.92
N VAL A 77 1.11 18.12 -8.79
CA VAL A 77 1.01 16.66 -8.63
C VAL A 77 1.91 16.03 -9.67
N VAL A 78 2.88 15.23 -9.26
CA VAL A 78 3.68 14.40 -10.17
C VAL A 78 3.26 12.95 -9.95
N SER A 79 2.65 12.35 -10.98
CA SER A 79 2.04 11.02 -10.90
C SER A 79 2.68 10.06 -11.88
N GLY A 80 2.84 8.80 -11.47
CA GLY A 80 3.37 7.70 -12.28
C GLY A 80 2.34 6.63 -12.62
N PHE A 81 1.04 6.95 -12.62
CA PHE A 81 0.00 5.97 -12.83
C PHE A 81 -0.17 5.59 -14.31
N ASP A 82 0.00 4.30 -14.63
CA ASP A 82 -0.42 3.71 -15.91
C ASP A 82 -1.76 2.99 -15.74
N ILE A 83 -2.51 2.80 -16.83
CA ILE A 83 -3.76 2.02 -16.91
C ILE A 83 -3.61 0.56 -16.45
N LEU A 84 -2.37 0.10 -16.23
CA LEU A 84 -2.01 -1.23 -15.76
C LEU A 84 -1.64 -1.28 -14.27
N ASN A 85 -1.85 -0.21 -13.50
CA ASN A 85 -1.48 -0.12 -12.07
C ASN A 85 0.02 -0.35 -11.81
N THR A 86 0.89 -0.01 -12.75
CA THR A 86 2.36 -0.06 -12.55
C THR A 86 2.92 1.34 -12.34
N SER A 87 3.68 1.54 -11.27
CA SER A 87 4.34 2.83 -11.02
C SER A 87 5.42 3.13 -12.05
N LYS A 88 5.43 4.34 -12.60
CA LYS A 88 6.53 4.79 -13.47
C LYS A 88 7.80 5.10 -12.68
N VAL A 89 8.93 4.88 -13.35
CA VAL A 89 10.26 5.11 -12.80
C VAL A 89 10.76 6.50 -13.16
N LEU A 90 11.27 7.21 -12.16
CA LEU A 90 12.09 8.40 -12.33
C LEU A 90 13.50 8.09 -11.76
N ASP A 91 14.45 7.81 -12.65
CA ASP A 91 15.78 7.30 -12.32
C ASP A 91 16.83 8.42 -12.37
N GLY A 92 17.52 8.67 -11.25
CA GLY A 92 18.59 9.67 -11.14
C GLY A 92 19.92 9.27 -11.80
N ALA A 93 19.97 8.10 -12.44
CA ALA A 93 21.13 7.52 -13.14
C ALA A 93 22.40 7.44 -12.28
N SER A 94 22.24 7.25 -10.97
CA SER A 94 23.31 7.26 -9.97
C SER A 94 24.21 8.51 -10.03
N SER A 95 23.71 9.63 -10.57
CA SER A 95 24.52 10.82 -10.85
C SER A 95 23.81 12.13 -10.58
N HIS A 96 22.48 12.13 -10.50
CA HIS A 96 21.68 13.34 -10.33
C HIS A 96 20.75 13.22 -9.14
N ARG A 97 20.54 14.36 -8.47
CA ARG A 97 19.34 14.54 -7.65
C ARG A 97 18.12 14.50 -8.54
N ILE A 98 17.07 13.79 -8.11
CA ILE A 98 15.85 13.67 -8.89
C ILE A 98 15.04 14.97 -8.84
N LEU A 99 14.68 15.48 -7.65
CA LEU A 99 13.93 16.73 -7.49
C LEU A 99 14.57 17.65 -6.45
N THR A 100 14.48 18.96 -6.71
CA THR A 100 14.72 20.00 -5.70
C THR A 100 13.46 20.83 -5.57
N ILE A 101 12.90 20.93 -4.36
CA ILE A 101 11.64 21.61 -4.08
C ILE A 101 11.91 22.73 -3.08
N SER A 102 11.52 23.96 -3.44
CA SER A 102 11.85 25.17 -2.69
C SER A 102 10.83 26.28 -2.94
N GLY A 103 11.07 27.48 -2.40
CA GLY A 103 10.28 28.67 -2.72
C GLY A 103 8.80 28.53 -2.36
N ASN A 104 8.48 27.99 -1.18
CA ASN A 104 7.11 27.77 -0.72
C ASN A 104 6.23 26.90 -1.63
N SER A 105 6.83 26.14 -2.56
CA SER A 105 6.07 25.30 -3.49
C SER A 105 5.31 24.20 -2.75
N ASN A 106 4.09 23.90 -3.21
CA ASN A 106 3.26 22.83 -2.72
C ASN A 106 3.24 21.67 -3.72
N VAL A 107 3.87 20.55 -3.36
CA VAL A 107 4.09 19.41 -4.25
C VAL A 107 3.51 18.13 -3.66
N ARG A 108 2.92 17.31 -4.52
CA ARG A 108 2.53 15.93 -4.24
C ARG A 108 3.19 15.01 -5.25
N ILE A 109 3.78 13.92 -4.77
CA ILE A 109 4.32 12.83 -5.57
C ILE A 109 3.48 11.60 -5.28
N GLU A 110 3.00 10.92 -6.31
CA GLU A 110 2.23 9.71 -6.15
C GLU A 110 2.52 8.64 -7.21
N ASN A 111 2.46 7.37 -6.79
CA ASN A 111 2.59 6.22 -7.68
C ASN A 111 3.88 6.23 -8.52
N LEU A 112 5.00 6.67 -7.91
CA LEU A 112 6.29 6.78 -8.59
C LEU A 112 7.38 5.95 -7.92
N PHE A 113 8.26 5.39 -8.74
CA PHE A 113 9.50 4.75 -8.31
C PHE A 113 10.67 5.70 -8.55
N LEU A 114 11.10 6.38 -7.49
CA LEU A 114 12.24 7.29 -7.50
C LEU A 114 13.50 6.51 -7.09
N LYS A 115 14.37 6.24 -8.05
CA LYS A 115 15.54 5.39 -7.80
C LYS A 115 16.85 5.95 -8.29
N ASN A 116 17.94 5.45 -7.70
CA ASN A 116 19.30 5.78 -8.10
C ASN A 116 19.60 7.29 -8.10
N GLY A 117 18.86 8.09 -7.34
CA GLY A 117 19.16 9.49 -7.12
C GLY A 117 20.49 9.63 -6.36
N ARG A 118 21.39 10.49 -6.82
CA ARG A 118 22.70 10.71 -6.17
C ARG A 118 23.01 12.19 -6.08
N ALA A 119 23.25 12.67 -4.87
CA ALA A 119 23.55 14.08 -4.60
C ALA A 119 24.46 14.25 -3.37
N THR A 120 24.87 15.48 -3.07
CA THR A 120 25.54 15.79 -1.79
C THR A 120 24.63 15.48 -0.61
N SER A 121 23.35 15.83 -0.70
CA SER A 121 22.31 15.54 0.29
C SER A 121 20.97 15.42 -0.40
N GLY A 122 20.05 14.62 0.13
CA GLY A 122 18.78 14.32 -0.54
C GLY A 122 19.06 13.70 -1.90
N GLY A 123 19.48 12.44 -1.94
CA GLY A 123 19.87 11.76 -3.18
C GLY A 123 18.74 11.76 -4.21
N ALA A 124 17.51 11.47 -3.77
CA ALA A 124 16.32 11.67 -4.60
C ALA A 124 15.83 13.12 -4.51
N ILE A 125 15.52 13.60 -3.31
CA ILE A 125 14.81 14.86 -3.09
C ILE A 125 15.51 15.74 -2.05
N LEU A 126 15.68 17.00 -2.40
CA LEU A 126 15.94 18.07 -1.42
C LEU A 126 14.68 18.93 -1.29
N LEU A 127 14.14 18.99 -0.08
CA LEU A 127 13.01 19.84 0.30
C LEU A 127 13.51 20.96 1.20
N SER A 128 13.41 22.20 0.73
CA SER A 128 13.89 23.39 1.44
C SER A 128 12.82 24.03 2.31
N ALA A 129 13.25 24.93 3.20
CA ALA A 129 12.40 25.65 4.12
C ALA A 129 11.20 26.33 3.44
N GLY A 130 10.03 26.19 4.05
CA GLY A 130 8.75 26.75 3.58
C GLY A 130 8.05 25.94 2.49
N ALA A 131 8.72 25.00 1.82
CA ALA A 131 8.08 24.13 0.83
C ALA A 131 7.32 22.96 1.50
N THR A 132 6.30 22.45 0.81
CA THR A 132 5.50 21.30 1.25
C THR A 132 5.62 20.16 0.24
N LEU A 133 5.84 18.95 0.75
CA LEU A 133 5.86 17.72 -0.03
C LEU A 133 4.98 16.64 0.61
N GLY A 134 3.97 16.18 -0.13
CA GLY A 134 3.27 14.92 0.14
C GLY A 134 3.81 13.80 -0.74
N VAL A 135 4.18 12.67 -0.16
CA VAL A 135 4.59 11.44 -0.86
C VAL A 135 3.57 10.35 -0.56
N VAL A 136 2.97 9.79 -1.60
CA VAL A 136 1.92 8.76 -1.44
C VAL A 136 2.15 7.59 -2.38
N SER A 137 1.98 6.36 -1.90
CA SER A 137 2.03 5.16 -2.75
C SER A 137 3.26 5.13 -3.67
N SER A 138 4.42 5.56 -3.16
CA SER A 138 5.65 5.73 -3.95
C SER A 138 6.80 4.94 -3.34
N GLN A 139 7.76 4.55 -4.18
CA GLN A 139 8.94 3.82 -3.75
C GLN A 139 10.21 4.66 -3.97
N PHE A 140 11.06 4.71 -2.95
CA PHE A 140 12.39 5.31 -2.98
C PHE A 140 13.43 4.22 -2.84
N GLU A 141 14.17 3.96 -3.90
CA GLU A 141 15.10 2.83 -3.95
C GLU A 141 16.53 3.25 -4.30
N SER A 142 17.52 2.78 -3.53
CA SER A 142 18.95 2.93 -3.87
C SER A 142 19.37 4.39 -4.09
N ASN A 143 18.70 5.34 -3.45
CA ASN A 143 19.08 6.75 -3.49
C ASN A 143 20.20 7.02 -2.49
N SER A 144 21.17 7.85 -2.86
CA SER A 144 22.38 8.07 -2.09
C SER A 144 22.76 9.54 -1.90
N ALA A 145 22.95 9.92 -0.63
CA ALA A 145 23.63 11.14 -0.24
C ALA A 145 25.13 10.84 -0.04
N THR A 146 25.97 11.52 -0.81
CA THR A 146 27.40 11.20 -0.92
C THR A 146 28.27 11.78 0.19
N ALA A 147 27.91 12.96 0.70
CA ALA A 147 28.71 13.69 1.69
C ALA A 147 27.89 14.36 2.80
N GLY A 148 26.57 14.50 2.61
CA GLY A 148 25.65 14.98 3.63
C GLY A 148 24.53 13.96 3.87
N ASP A 149 23.39 14.45 4.33
CA ASP A 149 22.34 13.62 4.95
C ASP A 149 21.15 13.33 4.03
N GLY A 150 20.31 12.37 4.44
CA GLY A 150 19.07 12.03 3.75
C GLY A 150 19.35 11.31 2.44
N GLY A 151 19.60 10.01 2.49
CA GLY A 151 19.98 9.24 1.30
C GLY A 151 18.92 9.34 0.19
N ALA A 152 17.65 9.20 0.54
CA ALA A 152 16.53 9.53 -0.33
C ALA A 152 16.13 11.00 -0.21
N ILE A 153 15.67 11.43 0.97
CA ILE A 153 15.08 12.75 1.16
C ILE A 153 15.84 13.52 2.24
N ARG A 154 16.24 14.74 1.91
CA ARG A 154 16.61 15.75 2.92
C ARG A 154 15.51 16.80 3.00
N ASN A 155 14.81 16.83 4.14
CA ASN A 155 13.89 17.88 4.53
C ASN A 155 14.61 18.89 5.43
N ASP A 156 14.81 20.11 4.93
CA ASP A 156 15.55 21.19 5.57
C ASP A 156 14.62 22.38 5.86
N GLY A 157 13.78 22.23 6.88
CA GLY A 157 12.79 23.22 7.31
C GLY A 157 11.47 23.21 6.53
N GLY A 158 11.24 22.20 5.68
CA GLY A 158 9.99 22.02 4.93
C GLY A 158 8.96 21.17 5.67
N ASP A 159 7.79 21.03 5.06
CA ASP A 159 6.69 20.20 5.53
C ASP A 159 6.62 18.90 4.71
N LEU A 160 7.05 17.79 5.30
CA LEU A 160 7.11 16.48 4.66
C LEU A 160 6.05 15.54 5.25
N ARG A 161 5.18 15.02 4.38
CA ARG A 161 4.18 13.99 4.72
C ARG A 161 4.36 12.78 3.84
N ILE A 162 4.44 11.59 4.44
CA ILE A 162 4.66 10.33 3.76
C ILE A 162 3.54 9.37 4.14
N PHE A 163 2.92 8.77 3.13
CA PHE A 163 1.80 7.86 3.27
C PHE A 163 1.99 6.65 2.33
N THR A 164 1.64 5.44 2.77
CA THR A 164 1.57 4.21 1.93
C THR A 164 2.81 3.97 1.06
N SER A 165 4.01 4.34 1.53
CA SER A 165 5.22 4.41 0.70
C SER A 165 6.35 3.53 1.23
N THR A 166 7.28 3.18 0.35
CA THR A 166 8.40 2.30 0.67
C THR A 166 9.75 2.99 0.44
N PHE A 167 10.61 2.96 1.45
CA PHE A 167 11.99 3.40 1.37
C PHE A 167 12.90 2.18 1.53
N LYS A 168 13.60 1.81 0.46
CA LYS A 168 14.45 0.62 0.42
C LYS A 168 15.88 0.95 0.01
N SER A 169 16.84 0.40 0.75
CA SER A 169 18.26 0.43 0.36
C SER A 169 18.81 1.85 0.08
N ASN A 170 18.22 2.89 0.68
CA ASN A 170 18.72 4.25 0.55
C ASN A 170 19.92 4.44 1.49
N SER A 171 20.88 5.27 1.10
CA SER A 171 22.13 5.40 1.84
C SER A 171 22.63 6.83 2.01
N SER A 172 22.97 7.18 3.24
CA SER A 172 23.74 8.39 3.60
C SER A 172 25.18 7.98 3.90
N VAL A 173 26.10 8.24 2.98
CA VAL A 173 27.48 7.71 3.03
C VAL A 173 28.40 8.57 3.89
N GLY A 174 28.34 9.90 3.71
CA GLY A 174 29.27 10.84 4.36
C GLY A 174 28.65 11.77 5.39
N GLY A 175 27.33 11.75 5.56
CA GLY A 175 26.60 12.60 6.49
C GLY A 175 26.60 12.10 7.94
N GLN A 176 25.82 12.80 8.77
CA GLN A 176 25.53 12.48 10.16
C GLN A 176 24.39 11.46 10.30
N GLY A 177 23.61 11.21 9.25
CA GLY A 177 22.55 10.20 9.34
C GLY A 177 21.43 10.28 8.31
N GLY A 178 20.34 9.57 8.60
CA GLY A 178 19.12 9.53 7.81
C GLY A 178 19.32 8.76 6.51
N GLY A 179 19.65 7.47 6.60
CA GLY A 179 19.94 6.63 5.43
C GLY A 179 18.84 6.72 4.37
N ALA A 180 17.57 6.74 4.77
CA ALA A 180 16.48 7.18 3.91
C ALA A 180 16.22 8.69 4.04
N ILE A 181 15.85 9.14 5.24
CA ILE A 181 15.33 10.50 5.45
C ILE A 181 16.12 11.21 6.53
N LYS A 182 16.54 12.44 6.21
CA LYS A 182 16.94 13.44 7.20
C LYS A 182 15.88 14.52 7.25
N SER A 183 15.30 14.77 8.41
CA SER A 183 14.44 15.94 8.65
C SER A 183 15.10 16.86 9.68
N THR A 184 15.22 18.13 9.32
CA THR A 184 15.78 19.20 10.16
C THR A 184 14.79 20.35 10.24
N ASP A 185 14.41 20.78 11.45
CA ASP A 185 13.60 21.99 11.72
C ASP A 185 12.25 22.11 10.98
N GLY A 186 11.80 21.04 10.32
CA GLY A 186 10.55 20.95 9.55
C GLY A 186 9.49 20.08 10.23
N PHE A 187 8.31 20.00 9.61
CA PHE A 187 7.29 19.01 9.98
C PHE A 187 7.58 17.68 9.27
N LEU A 188 7.37 16.58 9.98
CA LEU A 188 7.45 15.22 9.45
C LEU A 188 6.24 14.42 9.94
N SER A 189 5.45 13.88 9.00
CA SER A 189 4.53 12.76 9.27
C SER A 189 4.88 11.57 8.40
N VAL A 190 4.91 10.38 8.99
CA VAL A 190 5.15 9.11 8.31
C VAL A 190 4.10 8.11 8.75
N GLU A 191 3.29 7.66 7.81
CA GLU A 191 2.14 6.80 8.08
C GLU A 191 2.05 5.67 7.04
N PHE A 192 1.63 4.47 7.45
CA PHE A 192 1.42 3.33 6.55
C PHE A 192 2.62 2.99 5.68
N SER A 193 3.84 3.23 6.16
CA SER A 193 5.03 3.22 5.31
C SER A 193 6.06 2.17 5.76
N THR A 194 6.81 1.65 4.80
CA THR A 194 7.82 0.60 5.02
C THR A 194 9.20 1.19 4.81
N PHE A 195 10.08 1.05 5.81
CA PHE A 195 11.49 1.44 5.74
C PHE A 195 12.35 0.20 5.92
N VAL A 196 13.09 -0.16 4.89
CA VAL A 196 13.84 -1.42 4.84
C VAL A 196 15.24 -1.25 4.26
N ASP A 197 16.23 -1.88 4.88
CA ASP A 197 17.63 -1.90 4.41
C ASP A 197 18.26 -0.51 4.20
N ASN A 198 17.72 0.55 4.81
CA ASN A 198 18.30 1.88 4.67
C ASN A 198 19.51 2.03 5.60
N SER A 199 20.56 2.68 5.10
CA SER A 199 21.86 2.69 5.77
C SER A 199 22.45 4.09 5.92
N ALA A 200 23.00 4.38 7.10
CA ALA A 200 23.85 5.54 7.31
C ALA A 200 25.29 5.08 7.59
N GLY A 201 26.16 5.22 6.59
CA GLY A 201 27.41 4.44 6.47
C GLY A 201 28.67 5.00 7.14
N SER A 202 28.63 6.19 7.74
CA SER A 202 29.80 6.78 8.44
C SER A 202 29.85 6.41 9.93
N SER A 203 31.01 6.56 10.57
CA SER A 203 31.16 6.33 12.02
C SER A 203 30.44 7.42 12.81
N ALA A 204 29.56 7.04 13.75
CA ALA A 204 28.69 7.93 14.54
C ALA A 204 27.45 8.48 13.80
N THR A 205 26.98 7.75 12.78
CA THR A 205 25.71 8.05 12.12
C THR A 205 24.49 7.72 12.96
N ARG A 206 23.41 8.46 12.72
CA ARG A 206 22.12 8.34 13.39
C ARG A 206 21.02 8.00 12.38
N GLY A 207 20.06 7.16 12.74
CA GLY A 207 18.85 6.98 11.92
C GLY A 207 19.13 6.33 10.57
N GLY A 208 19.25 5.00 10.51
CA GLY A 208 19.41 4.27 9.24
C GLY A 208 18.18 4.47 8.35
N GLY A 209 16.99 4.36 8.92
CA GLY A 209 15.75 4.79 8.28
C GLY A 209 15.62 6.31 8.31
N ILE A 210 15.27 6.86 9.48
CA ILE A 210 14.98 8.29 9.66
C ILE A 210 15.88 8.90 10.72
N PHE A 211 16.46 10.05 10.41
CA PHE A 211 17.13 10.91 11.39
C PHE A 211 16.40 12.25 11.53
N ILE A 212 15.79 12.48 12.69
CA ILE A 212 15.10 13.72 13.04
C ILE A 212 16.06 14.59 13.84
N ARG A 213 16.17 15.86 13.46
CA ARG A 213 16.88 16.86 14.24
C ARG A 213 16.12 18.16 14.23
N GLY A 214 16.18 18.91 15.32
CA GLY A 214 15.50 20.19 15.32
C GLY A 214 15.78 21.03 16.55
N ASN A 215 15.57 22.32 16.37
CA ASN A 215 15.62 23.38 17.36
C ASN A 215 14.28 24.13 17.42
N SER A 216 13.27 23.69 16.67
CA SER A 216 11.99 24.38 16.46
C SER A 216 10.85 23.94 17.40
N GLY A 217 11.04 22.89 18.21
CA GLY A 217 10.00 22.40 19.12
C GLY A 217 8.87 21.63 18.43
N THR A 218 9.00 21.35 17.12
CA THR A 218 7.99 20.66 16.32
C THR A 218 7.91 19.18 16.68
N THR A 219 6.68 18.63 16.65
CA THR A 219 6.45 17.20 16.81
C THR A 219 6.48 16.52 15.46
N SER A 220 7.31 15.48 15.34
CA SER A 220 7.26 14.52 14.24
C SER A 220 6.31 13.37 14.60
N TYR A 221 5.46 12.96 13.66
CA TYR A 221 4.48 11.91 13.84
C TYR A 221 4.88 10.69 13.03
N ILE A 222 4.99 9.54 13.68
CA ILE A 222 5.38 8.28 13.03
C ILE A 222 4.42 7.23 13.53
N ALA A 223 3.62 6.70 12.61
CA ALA A 223 2.57 5.77 12.96
C ALA A 223 2.34 4.69 11.92
N ARG A 224 1.84 3.52 12.35
CA ARG A 224 1.35 2.46 11.45
C ARG A 224 2.38 2.11 10.37
N SER A 225 3.66 2.12 10.75
CA SER A 225 4.79 1.99 9.84
C SER A 225 5.72 0.88 10.31
N THR A 226 6.43 0.26 9.37
CA THR A 226 7.34 -0.85 9.63
C THR A 226 8.78 -0.43 9.32
N PHE A 227 9.67 -0.52 10.31
CA PHE A 227 11.10 -0.24 10.19
C PHE A 227 11.88 -1.55 10.39
N TYR A 228 12.42 -2.09 9.31
CA TYR A 228 13.06 -3.41 9.29
C TYR A 228 14.47 -3.37 8.71
N ASN A 229 15.44 -3.98 9.39
CA ASN A 229 16.82 -4.14 8.89
C ASN A 229 17.52 -2.83 8.44
N ASN A 230 17.14 -1.69 9.01
CA ASN A 230 17.84 -0.43 8.76
C ASN A 230 19.09 -0.33 9.64
N SER A 231 20.13 0.38 9.18
CA SER A 231 21.45 0.36 9.83
C SER A 231 22.05 1.75 10.03
N ALA A 232 22.46 2.05 11.27
CA ALA A 232 23.25 3.22 11.65
C ALA A 232 24.09 2.90 12.89
N SER A 233 24.92 3.85 13.35
CA SER A 233 25.63 3.71 14.63
C SER A 233 24.72 3.93 15.85
N PHE A 234 23.61 4.66 15.68
CA PHE A 234 22.60 4.91 16.70
C PHE A 234 21.20 4.94 16.06
N GLY A 235 20.30 4.09 16.56
CA GLY A 235 18.91 4.05 16.08
C GLY A 235 18.86 3.68 14.61
N GLY A 236 19.13 2.42 14.29
CA GLY A 236 19.08 1.90 12.92
C GLY A 236 17.74 2.19 12.25
N GLY A 237 16.61 2.02 12.95
CA GLY A 237 15.29 2.39 12.42
C GLY A 237 15.13 3.91 12.43
N ILE A 238 15.04 4.47 13.63
CA ILE A 238 14.86 5.92 13.84
C ILE A 238 15.85 6.43 14.89
N SER A 239 16.39 7.62 14.62
CA SER A 239 17.06 8.41 15.64
C SER A 239 16.55 9.85 15.67
N ALA A 240 16.49 10.43 16.87
CA ALA A 240 16.16 11.83 17.09
C ALA A 240 17.16 12.50 18.05
N ASP A 241 17.65 13.69 17.69
CA ASP A 241 18.44 14.54 18.58
C ASP A 241 18.15 16.05 18.40
N GLY A 242 18.05 16.77 19.50
CA GLY A 242 17.93 18.23 19.56
C GLY A 242 19.25 18.90 19.94
N SER A 243 19.39 20.20 19.69
CA SER A 243 20.55 20.95 20.21
C SER A 243 20.47 21.21 21.72
N SER A 244 19.31 20.95 22.33
CA SER A 244 18.96 21.26 23.71
C SER A 244 17.85 20.31 24.19
N PRO A 245 17.77 20.01 25.50
CA PRO A 245 16.73 19.12 26.03
C PRO A 245 15.29 19.60 25.75
N GLY A 246 14.44 18.69 25.28
CA GLY A 246 12.99 18.86 25.09
C GLY A 246 12.60 19.53 23.78
N TYR A 247 13.55 19.71 22.86
CA TYR A 247 13.34 20.43 21.62
C TYR A 247 12.84 19.56 20.49
N VAL A 248 13.29 18.30 20.40
CA VAL A 248 12.73 17.35 19.45
C VAL A 248 11.65 16.54 20.14
N LYS A 249 10.50 16.42 19.47
CA LYS A 249 9.38 15.58 19.92
C LYS A 249 9.06 14.55 18.85
N VAL A 250 9.03 13.29 19.23
CA VAL A 250 8.64 12.20 18.33
C VAL A 250 7.44 11.48 18.93
N ALA A 251 6.30 11.56 18.23
CA ALA A 251 5.11 10.80 18.57
C ALA A 251 5.12 9.45 17.85
N LEU A 252 5.01 8.37 18.62
CA LEU A 252 5.07 6.99 18.12
C LEU A 252 3.78 6.25 18.47
N SER A 253 3.08 5.74 17.45
CA SER A 253 1.95 4.82 17.66
C SER A 253 1.86 3.72 16.62
N ASN A 254 1.48 2.51 17.05
CA ASN A 254 1.20 1.39 16.15
C ASN A 254 2.33 1.11 15.14
N ASN A 255 3.59 1.29 15.53
CA ASN A 255 4.73 1.01 14.66
C ASN A 255 5.34 -0.36 14.96
N VAL A 256 5.90 -0.98 13.93
CA VAL A 256 6.76 -2.15 14.06
C VAL A 256 8.22 -1.74 13.85
N PHE A 257 9.08 -2.14 14.78
CA PHE A 257 10.53 -2.02 14.61
C PHE A 257 11.23 -3.35 14.90
N ALA A 258 12.00 -3.84 13.95
CA ALA A 258 12.81 -5.03 14.15
C ALA A 258 14.10 -5.06 13.34
N ASP A 259 15.09 -5.75 13.92
CA ASP A 259 16.37 -6.08 13.30
C ASP A 259 17.14 -4.88 12.77
N ASN A 260 16.86 -3.68 13.29
CA ASN A 260 17.63 -2.50 12.93
C ASN A 260 18.94 -2.49 13.72
N ALA A 261 20.05 -2.22 13.03
CA ALA A 261 21.37 -2.25 13.64
C ALA A 261 21.58 -1.08 14.63
N SER A 262 22.26 -1.36 15.73
CA SER A 262 22.54 -0.37 16.80
C SER A 262 21.26 0.27 17.38
N ASN A 263 20.28 -0.61 17.64
CA ASN A 263 18.94 -0.35 18.18
C ASN A 263 17.87 0.02 17.16
N ASP A 264 16.63 -0.32 17.48
CA ASP A 264 15.46 -0.02 16.66
C ASP A 264 15.10 1.47 16.64
N CYS A 265 15.06 2.08 17.81
CA CYS A 265 14.61 3.44 17.98
C CYS A 265 15.46 4.11 19.06
N VAL A 266 16.03 5.28 18.77
CA VAL A 266 16.82 6.06 19.73
C VAL A 266 16.42 7.53 19.69
N VAL A 267 15.76 8.01 20.74
CA VAL A 267 15.60 9.44 21.00
C VAL A 267 16.58 9.81 22.12
N ASP A 268 17.38 10.85 21.90
CA ASP A 268 18.31 11.34 22.94
C ASP A 268 17.52 11.63 24.23
N GLY A 269 18.01 11.16 25.39
CA GLY A 269 17.25 11.27 26.66
C GLY A 269 17.00 12.70 27.13
N SER A 270 17.62 13.68 26.46
CA SER A 270 17.28 15.09 26.63
C SER A 270 16.00 15.49 25.89
N ASP A 271 15.62 14.80 24.81
CA ASP A 271 14.43 15.03 23.98
C ASP A 271 13.20 14.24 24.45
N GLN A 272 12.06 14.43 23.76
CA GLN A 272 10.78 13.86 24.19
C GLN A 272 10.24 12.82 23.22
N VAL A 273 9.91 11.65 23.76
CA VAL A 273 9.05 10.67 23.11
C VAL A 273 7.63 10.85 23.63
N ILE A 274 6.70 11.04 22.71
CA ILE A 274 5.27 11.05 22.99
C ILE A 274 4.76 9.65 22.68
N ASP A 275 4.68 8.82 23.72
CA ASP A 275 4.15 7.47 23.62
C ASP A 275 2.63 7.51 23.39
N GLN A 276 2.23 7.23 22.16
CA GLN A 276 0.83 7.09 21.76
C GLN A 276 0.40 5.63 21.66
N GLY A 277 1.27 4.69 22.05
CA GLY A 277 0.93 3.29 22.31
C GLY A 277 0.98 2.32 21.14
N ASN A 278 0.83 1.03 21.46
CA ASN A 278 0.73 -0.12 20.54
C ASN A 278 1.94 -0.31 19.62
N ASN A 279 3.11 0.18 20.00
CA ASN A 279 4.32 -0.10 19.23
C ASN A 279 4.82 -1.51 19.56
N VAL A 280 5.23 -2.26 18.54
CA VAL A 280 5.90 -3.56 18.68
C VAL A 280 7.36 -3.35 18.31
N ILE A 281 8.25 -3.43 19.30
CA ILE A 281 9.67 -3.12 19.15
C ILE A 281 10.50 -4.30 19.67
N LYS A 282 11.39 -4.82 18.84
CA LYS A 282 12.26 -5.95 19.19
C LYS A 282 13.35 -5.58 20.20
N SER A 283 13.88 -4.36 20.10
CA SER A 283 14.83 -3.80 21.07
C SER A 283 14.17 -3.47 22.41
N THR A 284 14.98 -3.16 23.43
CA THR A 284 14.52 -2.79 24.78
C THR A 284 15.24 -1.55 25.33
N GLY A 285 14.64 -0.88 26.32
CA GLY A 285 15.25 0.25 27.02
C GLY A 285 15.58 1.41 26.08
N PHE A 286 16.81 1.95 26.18
CA PHE A 286 17.29 3.03 25.30
C PHE A 286 17.15 2.69 23.81
N GLY A 287 17.27 1.41 23.46
CA GLY A 287 17.14 0.96 22.07
C GLY A 287 15.71 0.87 21.55
N ALA A 288 14.72 1.06 22.41
CA ALA A 288 13.30 1.14 22.09
C ALA A 288 12.75 2.55 22.35
N CYS A 289 13.57 3.59 22.16
CA CYS A 289 13.21 4.97 22.47
C CYS A 289 12.76 5.18 23.92
N ASP A 290 13.29 4.38 24.85
CA ASP A 290 12.88 4.32 26.26
C ASP A 290 11.37 4.08 26.48
N LEU A 291 10.66 3.56 25.47
CA LEU A 291 9.30 3.05 25.64
C LEU A 291 9.32 1.84 26.58
N VAL A 292 8.27 1.74 27.38
CA VAL A 292 8.16 0.74 28.44
C VAL A 292 7.16 -0.33 28.02
N ASP A 293 7.56 -1.60 28.18
CA ASP A 293 6.69 -2.75 27.91
C ASP A 293 5.38 -2.67 28.70
N ASN A 294 4.26 -3.04 28.07
CA ASN A 294 2.90 -2.97 28.59
C ASN A 294 2.40 -1.56 28.99
N THR A 295 3.17 -0.51 28.78
CA THR A 295 2.69 0.87 28.94
C THR A 295 2.06 1.31 27.62
N ASN A 296 0.85 1.88 27.68
CA ASN A 296 0.06 2.24 26.48
C ASN A 296 -0.03 1.08 25.45
N SER A 297 -0.10 -0.16 25.94
CA SER A 297 -0.14 -1.38 25.11
C SER A 297 1.07 -1.58 24.19
N ASN A 298 2.21 -0.94 24.48
CA ASN A 298 3.45 -1.26 23.79
C ASN A 298 3.91 -2.68 24.12
N GLN A 299 4.47 -3.36 23.12
CA GLN A 299 5.11 -4.66 23.23
C GLN A 299 6.61 -4.49 22.96
N ILE A 300 7.41 -4.43 24.02
CA ILE A 300 8.84 -4.09 23.95
C ILE A 300 9.68 -5.32 24.27
N GLY A 301 10.68 -5.61 23.44
CA GLY A 301 11.45 -6.85 23.52
C GLY A 301 10.83 -8.03 22.78
N SER A 302 9.77 -7.79 22.00
CA SER A 302 9.04 -8.81 21.24
C SER A 302 9.44 -8.79 19.78
N ASP A 303 9.77 -9.96 19.22
CA ASP A 303 10.03 -10.10 17.80
C ASP A 303 8.70 -10.03 17.01
N PRO A 304 8.51 -9.07 16.10
CA PRO A 304 7.30 -8.96 15.27
C PRO A 304 7.18 -10.05 14.21
N LEU A 305 8.15 -10.96 14.07
CA LEU A 305 8.09 -12.10 13.16
C LEU A 305 7.74 -11.70 11.72
N LEU A 306 8.54 -10.80 11.16
CA LEU A 306 8.37 -10.25 9.82
C LEU A 306 8.80 -11.23 8.74
N VAL A 307 8.13 -11.16 7.60
CA VAL A 307 8.43 -11.94 6.38
C VAL A 307 9.26 -11.07 5.42
N GLY A 308 9.87 -11.67 4.40
CA GLY A 308 10.65 -10.96 3.39
C GLY A 308 9.84 -9.87 2.65
N LEU A 309 10.52 -8.77 2.31
CA LEU A 309 9.96 -7.66 1.53
C LEU A 309 9.57 -8.10 0.11
N GLY A 310 8.45 -7.59 -0.40
CA GLY A 310 7.99 -7.84 -1.77
C GLY A 310 6.67 -7.14 -2.10
N PHE A 311 6.13 -7.40 -3.30
CA PHE A 311 4.79 -6.93 -3.68
C PHE A 311 3.73 -7.93 -3.23
N PHE A 312 2.87 -7.51 -2.31
CA PHE A 312 1.81 -8.34 -1.72
C PHE A 312 0.41 -7.80 -2.06
N GLY A 313 0.23 -7.31 -3.29
CA GLY A 313 -1.04 -6.78 -3.80
C GLY A 313 -1.24 -5.26 -3.70
N GLY A 314 -0.24 -4.52 -3.18
CA GLY A 314 -0.26 -3.06 -3.06
C GLY A 314 0.55 -2.32 -4.12
N PRO A 315 0.50 -0.97 -4.15
CA PRO A 315 1.24 -0.15 -5.11
C PRO A 315 2.75 -0.07 -4.82
N THR A 316 3.19 -0.51 -3.63
CA THR A 316 4.59 -0.48 -3.19
C THR A 316 4.96 -1.79 -2.49
N GLU A 317 6.26 -2.10 -2.40
CA GLU A 317 6.72 -3.28 -1.67
C GLU A 317 6.47 -3.14 -0.16
N THR A 318 5.87 -4.13 0.47
CA THR A 318 5.57 -4.18 1.91
C THR A 318 6.27 -5.34 2.61
N VAL A 319 6.34 -5.27 3.94
CA VAL A 319 6.87 -6.35 4.80
C VAL A 319 5.70 -7.01 5.53
N PRO A 320 5.32 -8.26 5.18
CA PRO A 320 4.22 -8.96 5.83
C PRO A 320 4.54 -9.43 7.24
N LEU A 321 3.49 -9.77 7.98
CA LEU A 321 3.55 -10.44 9.28
C LEU A 321 3.41 -11.96 9.07
N SER A 322 4.11 -12.76 9.88
CA SER A 322 3.81 -14.20 9.94
C SER A 322 2.66 -14.50 10.90
N ILE A 323 1.99 -15.65 10.72
CA ILE A 323 0.75 -16.09 11.41
C ILE A 323 0.79 -16.11 12.95
N SER A 324 1.94 -15.91 13.59
CA SER A 324 2.06 -15.84 15.06
C SER A 324 2.71 -14.55 15.53
N SER A 325 2.74 -13.54 14.65
CA SER A 325 3.30 -12.24 14.96
C SER A 325 2.56 -11.60 16.15
N PRO A 326 3.28 -11.03 17.13
CA PRO A 326 2.68 -10.22 18.19
C PRO A 326 2.07 -8.91 17.66
N ALA A 327 2.34 -8.53 16.42
CA ALA A 327 1.75 -7.35 15.79
C ALA A 327 0.33 -7.59 15.26
N ILE A 328 -0.09 -8.86 15.12
CA ILE A 328 -1.45 -9.21 14.69
C ILE A 328 -2.44 -8.83 15.79
N ASP A 329 -3.53 -8.16 15.41
CA ASP A 329 -4.65 -7.77 16.27
C ASP A 329 -4.24 -6.89 17.47
N ALA A 330 -3.07 -6.25 17.40
CA ALA A 330 -2.45 -5.55 18.53
C ALA A 330 -2.58 -4.01 18.48
N GLY A 331 -3.17 -3.46 17.42
CA GLY A 331 -3.38 -2.03 17.24
C GLY A 331 -4.62 -1.48 17.98
N THR A 332 -4.83 -0.16 17.90
CA THR A 332 -6.02 0.49 18.49
C THR A 332 -6.94 1.16 17.47
N LEU A 333 -8.23 1.14 17.78
CA LEU A 333 -9.33 1.73 17.00
C LEU A 333 -9.43 3.27 17.04
N ASN A 334 -8.64 3.96 17.86
CA ASN A 334 -8.70 5.43 17.94
C ASN A 334 -8.12 6.15 16.70
N PHE A 335 -7.72 5.38 15.68
CA PHE A 335 -7.25 5.83 14.38
C PHE A 335 -7.75 4.84 13.32
N ILE A 336 -9.07 4.80 13.10
CA ILE A 336 -9.69 4.04 12.00
C ILE A 336 -9.28 4.69 10.68
N ASP A 337 -8.06 4.44 10.26
CA ASP A 337 -7.68 4.55 8.87
C ASP A 337 -8.18 3.26 8.20
N ALA A 338 -8.94 3.42 7.12
CA ALA A 338 -9.66 2.30 6.52
C ALA A 338 -8.73 1.22 5.96
N ILE A 339 -7.45 1.54 5.68
CA ILE A 339 -6.56 0.67 4.88
C ILE A 339 -5.11 0.59 5.42
N ASP A 340 -4.41 -0.48 5.07
CA ASP A 340 -2.97 -0.63 5.24
C ASP A 340 -2.15 -0.03 4.06
N GLN A 341 -0.83 -0.24 4.02
CA GLN A 341 0.03 0.28 2.94
C GLN A 341 -0.42 -0.16 1.53
N ARG A 342 -1.02 -1.35 1.43
CA ARG A 342 -1.44 -1.94 0.16
C ARG A 342 -2.77 -1.39 -0.32
N GLY A 343 -3.53 -0.74 0.56
CA GLY A 343 -4.93 -0.43 0.32
C GLY A 343 -5.89 -1.50 0.85
N VAL A 344 -5.40 -2.49 1.61
CA VAL A 344 -6.24 -3.54 2.20
C VAL A 344 -6.93 -3.00 3.42
N SER A 345 -8.24 -3.24 3.52
CA SER A 345 -9.03 -2.76 4.64
C SER A 345 -8.52 -3.32 5.98
N ARG A 346 -8.36 -2.45 6.97
CA ARG A 346 -7.99 -2.89 8.32
C ARG A 346 -9.21 -3.39 9.07
N ARG A 347 -9.00 -4.39 9.92
CA ARG A 347 -10.03 -4.89 10.81
C ARG A 347 -10.46 -3.80 11.79
N LEU A 348 -11.76 -3.53 11.82
CA LEU A 348 -12.34 -2.46 12.64
C LEU A 348 -12.41 -2.80 14.12
N ASP A 349 -12.17 -4.05 14.50
CA ASP A 349 -12.18 -4.55 15.88
C ASP A 349 -10.76 -4.79 16.41
N ALA A 350 -9.83 -5.21 15.54
CA ALA A 350 -8.47 -5.57 15.90
C ALA A 350 -7.50 -5.34 14.73
N PRO A 351 -7.11 -4.09 14.43
CA PRO A 351 -6.16 -3.80 13.37
C PRO A 351 -4.74 -4.21 13.77
N ASP A 352 -3.92 -4.51 12.78
CA ASP A 352 -2.52 -4.89 13.02
C ASP A 352 -1.60 -3.70 13.24
N VAL A 353 -0.55 -3.92 14.02
CA VAL A 353 0.52 -2.96 14.23
C VAL A 353 1.47 -2.96 13.02
N GLY A 354 1.90 -1.77 12.59
CA GLY A 354 2.82 -1.61 11.46
C GLY A 354 2.11 -1.29 10.15
N ALA A 355 2.82 -1.43 9.04
CA ALA A 355 2.34 -1.00 7.72
C ALA A 355 1.41 -2.00 7.01
N PHE A 356 1.21 -3.19 7.59
CA PHE A 356 0.59 -4.33 6.96
C PHE A 356 -0.55 -4.86 7.82
N GLU A 357 -1.65 -5.26 7.19
CA GLU A 357 -2.76 -5.98 7.82
C GLU A 357 -2.71 -7.46 7.42
N TYR A 358 -2.46 -8.34 8.38
CA TYR A 358 -2.55 -9.78 8.20
C TYR A 358 -4.01 -10.18 8.02
N LEU A 359 -4.30 -10.76 6.86
CA LEU A 359 -5.60 -11.35 6.61
C LEU A 359 -5.52 -12.82 6.97
N LYS A 360 -6.22 -13.17 8.04
CA LYS A 360 -6.26 -14.55 8.49
C LYS A 360 -7.08 -15.36 7.49
N ALA A 361 -6.46 -16.41 6.95
CA ALA A 361 -7.13 -17.38 6.11
C ALA A 361 -8.42 -17.90 6.76
N ASP A 362 -9.50 -18.02 5.97
CA ASP A 362 -10.74 -18.62 6.48
C ASP A 362 -10.61 -20.13 6.71
N VAL A 363 -11.70 -20.76 7.13
CA VAL A 363 -11.72 -22.17 7.56
C VAL A 363 -11.66 -23.16 6.39
N LEU A 364 -11.88 -22.73 5.15
CA LEU A 364 -11.92 -23.57 3.96
C LEU A 364 -10.64 -23.48 3.12
N GLU A 365 -9.79 -22.51 3.43
CA GLU A 365 -8.47 -22.39 2.85
C GLU A 365 -7.56 -23.61 3.14
N PRO A 366 -6.75 -24.08 2.17
CA PRO A 366 -6.56 -23.49 0.84
C PRO A 366 -7.60 -23.95 -0.18
N ASN A 367 -8.27 -23.02 -0.85
CA ASN A 367 -9.20 -23.30 -1.96
C ASN A 367 -8.90 -22.41 -3.18
N ASN A 368 -7.70 -21.87 -3.25
CA ASN A 368 -7.23 -20.91 -4.25
C ASN A 368 -7.07 -21.41 -5.69
N ASP A 369 -7.08 -22.73 -5.91
CA ASP A 369 -7.01 -23.30 -7.25
C ASP A 369 -7.85 -24.58 -7.36
N LEU A 370 -8.07 -25.04 -8.60
CA LEU A 370 -8.88 -26.24 -8.87
C LEU A 370 -8.30 -27.53 -8.25
N LEU A 371 -7.01 -27.58 -7.94
CA LEU A 371 -6.38 -28.74 -7.33
C LEU A 371 -6.59 -28.75 -5.80
N SER A 372 -6.66 -27.57 -5.19
CA SER A 372 -6.95 -27.40 -3.76
C SER A 372 -8.44 -27.16 -3.47
N ALA A 373 -9.30 -27.12 -4.49
CA ALA A 373 -10.72 -26.81 -4.34
C ALA A 373 -11.40 -27.58 -3.20
N TYR A 374 -12.11 -26.87 -2.32
CA TYR A 374 -12.80 -27.47 -1.20
C TYR A 374 -14.00 -28.31 -1.70
N GLU A 375 -14.09 -29.56 -1.28
CA GLU A 375 -15.19 -30.45 -1.69
C GLU A 375 -16.45 -30.15 -0.85
N LEU A 376 -17.46 -29.58 -1.50
CA LEU A 376 -18.76 -29.31 -0.89
C LEU A 376 -19.59 -30.58 -0.83
N THR A 377 -20.32 -30.75 0.26
CA THR A 377 -21.35 -31.79 0.40
C THR A 377 -22.76 -31.22 0.27
N ALA A 378 -23.75 -32.10 0.16
CA ALA A 378 -25.14 -31.68 -0.06
C ALA A 378 -25.68 -30.87 1.14
N ASN A 379 -26.27 -29.70 0.86
CA ASN A 379 -26.94 -28.83 1.83
C ASN A 379 -26.01 -28.24 2.91
N GLU A 380 -24.94 -27.58 2.47
CA GLU A 380 -23.96 -26.91 3.34
C GLU A 380 -24.11 -25.39 3.31
N SER A 381 -23.77 -24.75 4.43
CA SER A 381 -23.67 -23.30 4.54
C SER A 381 -22.45 -22.92 5.36
N PHE A 382 -21.70 -21.93 4.89
CA PHE A 382 -20.52 -21.39 5.53
C PHE A 382 -20.72 -19.88 5.70
N THR A 383 -20.15 -19.34 6.77
CA THR A 383 -20.21 -17.91 7.08
C THR A 383 -18.81 -17.38 7.31
N GLU A 384 -18.62 -16.08 7.07
CA GLU A 384 -17.33 -15.41 7.27
C GLU A 384 -16.19 -16.03 6.43
N LEU A 385 -16.53 -16.55 5.25
CA LEU A 385 -15.52 -16.83 4.22
C LEU A 385 -14.99 -15.52 3.68
N ASN A 386 -13.84 -15.53 3.03
CA ASN A 386 -13.30 -14.29 2.49
C ASN A 386 -12.54 -14.48 1.19
N ILE A 387 -12.74 -13.51 0.30
CA ILE A 387 -11.90 -13.30 -0.87
C ILE A 387 -10.94 -12.17 -0.52
N GLY A 388 -9.66 -12.51 -0.41
CA GLY A 388 -8.55 -11.59 -0.23
C GLY A 388 -7.51 -11.98 0.83
N ASP A 389 -7.64 -13.12 1.51
CA ASP A 389 -6.72 -13.60 2.57
C ASP A 389 -5.40 -14.18 2.07
N HIS A 390 -5.32 -14.71 0.85
CA HIS A 390 -4.11 -15.43 0.44
C HIS A 390 -3.02 -14.51 -0.13
N GLU A 391 -2.03 -14.23 0.72
CA GLU A 391 -1.00 -13.20 0.54
C GLU A 391 0.01 -13.43 -0.61
N VAL A 392 -0.02 -14.55 -1.34
CA VAL A 392 1.02 -14.91 -2.34
C VAL A 392 0.52 -14.84 -3.78
N HIS A 393 -0.79 -14.83 -4.01
CA HIS A 393 -1.35 -14.79 -5.35
C HIS A 393 -2.08 -13.47 -5.57
N SER A 394 -1.83 -12.84 -6.73
CA SER A 394 -2.40 -11.54 -7.09
C SER A 394 -3.92 -11.56 -7.28
N GLN A 395 -4.57 -12.69 -7.03
CA GLN A 395 -6.01 -12.92 -6.97
C GLN A 395 -6.23 -14.08 -6.00
N ASP A 396 -6.88 -13.79 -4.88
CA ASP A 396 -7.42 -14.81 -4.00
C ASP A 396 -8.78 -15.22 -4.58
N VAL A 397 -8.91 -16.48 -5.00
CA VAL A 397 -10.07 -16.97 -5.76
C VAL A 397 -10.46 -18.32 -5.20
N ASP A 398 -11.69 -18.43 -4.72
CA ASP A 398 -12.13 -19.65 -4.08
C ASP A 398 -12.75 -20.62 -5.08
N TYR A 399 -12.21 -21.82 -5.13
CA TYR A 399 -12.74 -22.94 -5.88
C TYR A 399 -13.37 -23.95 -4.94
N PHE A 400 -14.59 -24.37 -5.27
CA PHE A 400 -15.29 -25.44 -4.60
C PHE A 400 -15.65 -26.54 -5.57
N ARG A 401 -15.38 -27.80 -5.23
CA ARG A 401 -15.76 -28.97 -6.01
C ARG A 401 -17.14 -29.45 -5.59
N LEU A 402 -18.04 -29.59 -6.56
CA LEU A 402 -19.45 -29.97 -6.41
C LEU A 402 -19.71 -31.28 -7.18
N PRO A 403 -19.73 -32.45 -6.51
CA PRO A 403 -20.11 -33.71 -7.13
C PRO A 403 -21.64 -33.74 -7.34
N LEU A 404 -22.10 -33.73 -8.59
CA LEU A 404 -23.54 -33.75 -8.93
C LEU A 404 -23.90 -34.98 -9.76
N ARG A 405 -25.13 -35.45 -9.60
CA ARG A 405 -25.75 -36.48 -10.46
C ARG A 405 -26.54 -35.85 -11.58
N SER A 406 -26.70 -36.56 -12.69
CA SER A 406 -27.55 -36.17 -13.81
C SER A 406 -28.97 -35.85 -13.31
N GLN A 407 -29.52 -34.74 -13.79
CA GLN A 407 -30.80 -34.14 -13.41
C GLN A 407 -30.88 -33.60 -11.96
N GLN A 408 -29.83 -33.73 -11.15
CA GLN A 408 -29.79 -33.09 -9.83
C GLN A 408 -29.73 -31.57 -10.01
N GLN A 409 -30.56 -30.86 -9.25
CA GLN A 409 -30.54 -29.40 -9.23
C GLN A 409 -29.75 -28.90 -8.03
N VAL A 410 -28.98 -27.83 -8.23
CA VAL A 410 -28.26 -27.11 -7.20
C VAL A 410 -28.66 -25.63 -7.25
N ASN A 411 -28.86 -25.06 -6.08
CA ASN A 411 -28.99 -23.63 -5.83
C ASN A 411 -27.76 -23.18 -5.04
N ILE A 412 -27.10 -22.14 -5.53
CA ILE A 412 -25.91 -21.56 -4.94
C ILE A 412 -26.23 -20.11 -4.63
N GLU A 413 -26.05 -19.71 -3.38
CA GLU A 413 -26.22 -18.34 -2.93
C GLU A 413 -24.91 -17.87 -2.27
N VAL A 414 -24.40 -16.74 -2.75
CA VAL A 414 -23.25 -16.04 -2.19
C VAL A 414 -23.74 -14.69 -1.70
N LEU A 415 -23.55 -14.38 -0.41
CA LEU A 415 -24.01 -13.14 0.21
C LEU A 415 -22.81 -12.35 0.70
N PHE A 416 -22.72 -11.06 0.36
CA PHE A 416 -21.59 -10.21 0.71
C PHE A 416 -22.02 -8.74 0.81
N ASN A 417 -21.18 -7.89 1.38
CA ASN A 417 -21.48 -6.46 1.51
C ASN A 417 -20.96 -5.67 0.30
N HIS A 418 -21.82 -5.15 -0.57
CA HIS A 418 -21.39 -4.42 -1.76
C HIS A 418 -20.53 -3.18 -1.45
N ASP A 419 -20.70 -2.54 -0.28
CA ASP A 419 -19.85 -1.40 0.13
C ASP A 419 -18.37 -1.79 0.31
N ALA A 420 -18.08 -3.08 0.57
CA ALA A 420 -16.72 -3.60 0.70
C ALA A 420 -16.10 -4.01 -0.64
N GLY A 421 -16.91 -4.24 -1.67
CA GLY A 421 -16.47 -4.66 -2.99
C GLY A 421 -17.39 -5.72 -3.62
N ASP A 422 -17.39 -5.82 -4.94
CA ASP A 422 -18.29 -6.69 -5.68
C ASP A 422 -17.68 -8.07 -5.90
N LEU A 423 -18.44 -9.15 -5.65
CA LEU A 423 -18.03 -10.52 -5.91
C LEU A 423 -18.79 -11.09 -7.11
N ASP A 424 -18.16 -12.00 -7.83
CA ASP A 424 -18.76 -12.74 -8.93
C ASP A 424 -18.67 -14.24 -8.66
N ALA A 425 -19.74 -14.98 -9.01
CA ALA A 425 -19.80 -16.43 -8.92
C ALA A 425 -19.88 -17.07 -10.32
N TYR A 426 -19.03 -18.07 -10.56
CA TYR A 426 -18.96 -18.79 -11.83
C TYR A 426 -19.04 -20.30 -11.59
N LEU A 427 -19.96 -20.98 -12.26
CA LEU A 427 -20.02 -22.44 -12.26
C LEU A 427 -19.32 -22.97 -13.52
N LEU A 428 -18.37 -23.88 -13.31
CA LEU A 428 -17.53 -24.49 -14.32
C LEU A 428 -17.83 -25.99 -14.42
N ASP A 429 -17.69 -26.56 -15.61
CA ASP A 429 -17.67 -28.02 -15.79
C ASP A 429 -16.28 -28.63 -15.50
N ALA A 430 -16.17 -29.95 -15.58
CA ALA A 430 -14.90 -30.67 -15.39
C ALA A 430 -13.79 -30.31 -16.39
N SER A 431 -14.12 -29.66 -17.52
CA SER A 431 -13.18 -29.14 -18.51
C SER A 431 -12.84 -27.67 -18.27
N GLN A 432 -13.28 -27.10 -17.13
CA GLN A 432 -13.09 -25.70 -16.72
C GLN A 432 -13.81 -24.70 -17.63
N VAL A 433 -14.83 -25.14 -18.37
CA VAL A 433 -15.66 -24.25 -19.17
C VAL A 433 -16.76 -23.69 -18.28
N GLN A 434 -16.92 -22.37 -18.29
CA GLN A 434 -18.04 -21.72 -17.60
C GLN A 434 -19.36 -22.13 -18.22
N ILE A 435 -20.25 -22.67 -17.39
CA ILE A 435 -21.58 -23.18 -17.77
C ILE A 435 -22.72 -22.37 -17.15
N ALA A 436 -22.46 -21.66 -16.05
CA ALA A 436 -23.36 -20.67 -15.48
C ALA A 436 -22.57 -19.59 -14.73
N SER A 437 -23.17 -18.44 -14.49
CA SER A 437 -22.59 -17.36 -13.68
C SER A 437 -23.67 -16.49 -13.08
N SER A 438 -23.30 -15.77 -12.03
CA SER A 438 -24.00 -14.60 -11.51
C SER A 438 -22.91 -13.56 -11.24
N ASP A 439 -22.97 -12.46 -11.97
CA ASP A 439 -21.97 -11.37 -12.04
C ASP A 439 -22.68 -10.00 -11.89
N SER A 440 -23.65 -9.97 -10.97
CA SER A 440 -24.46 -8.79 -10.68
C SER A 440 -23.77 -7.88 -9.68
N THR A 441 -24.02 -6.59 -9.77
CA THR A 441 -23.50 -5.60 -8.81
C THR A 441 -24.33 -5.48 -7.54
N THR A 442 -25.06 -6.53 -7.14
CA THR A 442 -25.94 -6.53 -5.96
C THR A 442 -25.30 -7.35 -4.86
N ASP A 443 -25.67 -7.14 -3.60
CA ASP A 443 -25.14 -7.83 -2.40
C ASP A 443 -25.30 -9.37 -2.38
N ASN A 444 -25.72 -9.98 -3.49
CA ASN A 444 -25.97 -11.41 -3.61
C ASN A 444 -25.74 -11.93 -5.04
N GLU A 445 -24.99 -13.04 -5.16
CA GLU A 445 -24.97 -13.88 -6.36
C GLU A 445 -25.85 -15.10 -6.15
N PHE A 446 -26.62 -15.44 -7.19
CA PHE A 446 -27.48 -16.61 -7.15
C PHE A 446 -27.42 -17.41 -8.44
N ILE A 447 -27.06 -18.69 -8.34
CA ILE A 447 -27.01 -19.63 -9.47
C ILE A 447 -27.92 -20.82 -9.19
N THR A 448 -28.88 -21.07 -10.09
CA THR A 448 -29.61 -22.33 -10.15
C THR A 448 -29.16 -23.11 -11.38
N PHE A 449 -28.73 -24.36 -11.17
CA PHE A 449 -28.24 -25.22 -12.23
C PHE A 449 -28.77 -26.65 -12.10
N THR A 450 -29.03 -27.31 -13.22
CA THR A 450 -29.41 -28.73 -13.28
C THR A 450 -28.35 -29.49 -14.07
N ALA A 451 -27.70 -30.45 -13.43
CA ALA A 451 -26.57 -31.16 -14.02
C ALA A 451 -27.04 -32.04 -15.21
N PRO A 452 -26.47 -31.88 -16.42
CA PRO A 452 -26.82 -32.72 -17.56
C PRO A 452 -26.32 -34.16 -17.42
N ALA A 453 -25.24 -34.38 -16.67
CA ALA A 453 -24.60 -35.68 -16.49
C ALA A 453 -24.03 -35.81 -15.07
N ASP A 454 -23.73 -37.03 -14.66
CA ASP A 454 -22.96 -37.29 -13.45
C ASP A 454 -21.54 -36.75 -13.62
N GLY A 455 -21.02 -36.06 -12.62
CA GLY A 455 -19.65 -35.58 -12.64
C GLY A 455 -19.35 -34.48 -11.64
N ASP A 456 -18.12 -34.00 -11.74
CA ASP A 456 -17.64 -32.89 -10.93
C ASP A 456 -17.89 -31.57 -11.66
N TYR A 457 -18.48 -30.65 -10.90
CA TYR A 457 -18.62 -29.26 -11.26
C TYR A 457 -17.81 -28.42 -10.28
N PHE A 458 -17.42 -27.23 -10.68
CA PHE A 458 -16.60 -26.36 -9.84
C PHE A 458 -17.25 -24.98 -9.72
N LEU A 459 -17.56 -24.55 -8.51
CA LEU A 459 -17.91 -23.17 -8.24
C LEU A 459 -16.62 -22.38 -8.04
N ARG A 460 -16.50 -21.24 -8.72
CA ARG A 460 -15.41 -20.28 -8.59
C ARG A 460 -16.00 -18.96 -8.12
N ILE A 461 -15.55 -18.46 -6.97
CA ILE A 461 -15.93 -17.15 -6.43
C ILE A 461 -14.72 -16.22 -6.54
N ALA A 462 -14.92 -15.02 -7.07
CA ALA A 462 -13.82 -14.07 -7.28
C ALA A 462 -14.29 -12.63 -7.14
N GLY A 463 -13.43 -11.73 -6.67
CA GLY A 463 -13.75 -10.30 -6.63
C GLY A 463 -13.70 -9.64 -8.01
N TYR A 464 -14.76 -8.91 -8.37
CA TYR A 464 -14.78 -8.09 -9.59
C TYR A 464 -13.72 -6.99 -9.50
N SER A 465 -12.92 -6.84 -10.56
CA SER A 465 -11.79 -5.89 -10.58
C SER A 465 -10.79 -6.08 -9.41
N ASN A 466 -10.65 -7.30 -8.90
CA ASN A 466 -9.86 -7.66 -7.70
C ASN A 466 -10.38 -7.04 -6.39
N ALA A 467 -11.70 -6.80 -6.32
CA ALA A 467 -12.37 -6.51 -5.06
C ALA A 467 -12.09 -7.59 -4.02
N ARG A 468 -12.16 -7.21 -2.74
CA ARG A 468 -12.02 -8.12 -1.60
C ARG A 468 -13.26 -8.02 -0.76
N ASN A 469 -13.76 -9.14 -0.26
CA ASN A 469 -14.95 -9.13 0.58
C ASN A 469 -15.03 -10.35 1.49
N HIS A 470 -15.76 -10.21 2.58
CA HIS A 470 -16.27 -11.34 3.33
C HIS A 470 -17.60 -11.78 2.72
N TYR A 471 -17.82 -13.09 2.69
CA TYR A 471 -19.05 -13.64 2.16
C TYR A 471 -19.53 -14.87 2.92
N ASP A 472 -20.84 -15.09 2.85
CA ASP A 472 -21.48 -16.32 3.28
C ASP A 472 -21.83 -17.14 2.03
N LEU A 473 -21.60 -18.46 2.09
CA LEU A 473 -21.90 -19.38 1.00
C LEU A 473 -22.98 -20.36 1.47
N ALA A 474 -24.08 -20.45 0.72
CA ALA A 474 -25.10 -21.47 0.92
C ALA A 474 -25.29 -22.31 -0.36
N ILE A 475 -25.31 -23.62 -0.18
CA ILE A 475 -25.47 -24.60 -1.26
C ILE A 475 -26.63 -25.50 -0.90
N GLU A 476 -27.69 -25.48 -1.69
CA GLU A 476 -28.83 -26.39 -1.55
C GLU A 476 -28.89 -27.30 -2.78
N THR A 477 -28.87 -28.62 -2.57
CA THR A 477 -29.09 -29.57 -3.66
C THR A 477 -30.47 -30.20 -3.51
N LEU A 478 -31.26 -30.11 -4.58
CA LEU A 478 -32.55 -30.77 -4.67
C LEU A 478 -32.34 -32.11 -5.36
N GLU A 479 -32.64 -33.19 -4.64
CA GLU A 479 -32.61 -34.52 -5.23
C GLU A 479 -33.68 -34.62 -6.32
N VAL A 480 -33.36 -35.41 -7.35
CA VAL A 480 -34.36 -35.85 -8.33
C VAL A 480 -35.39 -36.63 -7.52
N GLU A 481 -36.60 -36.09 -7.32
CA GLU A 481 -37.67 -36.84 -6.69
C GLU A 481 -37.77 -38.20 -7.40
N ASP A 482 -37.63 -39.30 -6.66
CA ASP A 482 -38.00 -40.63 -7.12
C ASP A 482 -39.47 -40.57 -7.53
N LEU A 483 -39.72 -40.24 -8.80
CA LEU A 483 -41.05 -40.02 -9.36
C LEU A 483 -41.74 -41.37 -9.61
N CYS A 484 -41.90 -42.15 -8.55
CA CYS A 484 -42.73 -43.35 -8.52
C CYS A 484 -44.21 -42.93 -8.42
N ILE A 485 -44.84 -42.66 -9.58
CA ILE A 485 -46.30 -42.60 -9.63
C ILE A 485 -46.83 -44.02 -9.38
N VAL A 486 -47.24 -44.30 -8.15
CA VAL A 486 -47.99 -45.52 -7.82
C VAL A 486 -49.42 -45.38 -8.36
N LEU A 487 -49.66 -45.81 -9.61
CA LEU A 487 -51.03 -46.05 -10.09
C LEU A 487 -51.54 -47.36 -9.48
N LYS A 488 -52.31 -47.27 -8.40
CA LYS A 488 -53.08 -48.42 -7.87
C LYS A 488 -54.19 -48.78 -8.87
N SER A 489 -53.97 -49.83 -9.66
CA SER A 489 -55.02 -50.57 -10.35
C SER A 489 -55.76 -51.50 -9.39
N LYS A 490 -57.08 -51.65 -9.57
CA LYS A 490 -58.00 -52.46 -8.73
C LYS A 490 -57.92 -53.97 -8.97
N SER A 491 -56.90 -54.48 -9.67
CA SER A 491 -56.66 -55.90 -9.87
C SER A 491 -55.20 -56.25 -9.57
N SER A 492 -55.02 -57.26 -8.73
CA SER A 492 -53.80 -57.62 -8.02
C SER A 492 -52.66 -58.12 -8.93
N ASN A 493 -51.97 -57.22 -9.62
CA ASN A 493 -50.61 -57.45 -10.14
C ASN A 493 -49.85 -56.12 -10.12
N VAL A 494 -48.89 -56.00 -9.20
CA VAL A 494 -47.91 -54.91 -9.19
C VAL A 494 -46.86 -55.25 -10.24
N ILE A 495 -46.82 -54.49 -11.32
CA ILE A 495 -45.68 -54.51 -12.25
C ILE A 495 -44.96 -53.17 -12.03
N SER A 496 -43.84 -53.21 -11.33
CA SER A 496 -42.88 -52.09 -11.34
C SER A 496 -42.13 -52.14 -12.66
N PHE A 497 -42.26 -51.11 -13.47
CA PHE A 497 -41.27 -50.79 -14.50
C PHE A 497 -40.45 -49.61 -13.98
N CYS A 498 -39.18 -49.86 -13.67
CA CYS A 498 -38.15 -48.83 -13.68
C CYS A 498 -37.69 -48.67 -15.14
N LEU A 499 -37.57 -47.43 -15.60
CA LEU A 499 -36.75 -47.13 -16.78
C LEU A 499 -35.32 -46.90 -16.33
#